data_AF-A0AAW8W3X5-F1
#
_entry.id   AF-A0AAW8W3X5-F1
#
_cell.length_a   1.000
_cell.length_b   1.000
_cell.length_c   1.000
_cell.angle_alpha   90.00
_cell.angle_beta   90.00
_cell.angle_gamma   90.00
#
_symmetry.space_group_name_H-M   'P 1'
#
loop_
_entity.id
_entity.type
_entity.pdbx_description
1 polymer ?
#
loop_
_entity_poly.entity_id
_entity_poly.type
_entity_poly.pdbx_seq_one_letter_code
_entity_poly.pdbx_strand_id
1 'polypeptide(L)'
;MWHELWRPWREGAASFRRWADEYSPRRLHWFGLGLIVALILGIGLITARATTWGYGLLGVWFFPLADYLTLQFLRWHWPSVVSLIVGTLLGAVVTMAVMLGCAFVFHD
;
A
#
# COMPACT_ATOMS: atom_id res chain seq x y z
N MET A 1 -17.54 -24.52 -9.91
CA MET A 1 -18.01 -23.18 -9.48
C MET A 1 -17.01 -22.42 -8.61
N TRP A 2 -16.55 -22.93 -7.46
CA TRP A 2 -15.62 -22.17 -6.60
C TRP A 2 -14.31 -21.77 -7.30
N HIS A 3 -13.69 -22.68 -8.06
CA HIS A 3 -12.47 -22.37 -8.81
C HIS A 3 -12.63 -21.25 -9.86
N GLU A 4 -13.83 -21.02 -10.38
CA GLU A 4 -14.07 -19.95 -11.36
C GLU A 4 -14.18 -18.58 -10.67
N LEU A 5 -14.75 -18.52 -9.46
CA LEU A 5 -14.79 -17.30 -8.64
C LEU A 5 -13.39 -16.83 -8.20
N TRP A 6 -12.47 -17.77 -7.98
CA TRP A 6 -11.07 -17.48 -7.64
C TRP A 6 -10.18 -17.18 -8.84
N ARG A 7 -10.71 -17.30 -10.07
CA ARG A 7 -9.92 -17.09 -11.29
C ARG A 7 -9.36 -15.66 -11.41
N PRO A 8 -10.15 -14.59 -11.21
CA PRO A 8 -9.64 -13.20 -11.30
C PRO A 8 -8.58 -12.92 -10.23
N TRP A 9 -8.78 -13.44 -9.01
CA TRP A 9 -7.83 -13.32 -7.91
C TRP A 9 -6.51 -14.01 -8.20
N ARG A 10 -6.55 -15.20 -8.83
CA ARG A 10 -5.33 -15.92 -9.24
C ARG A 10 -4.61 -15.21 -10.37
N GLU A 11 -5.34 -14.66 -11.34
CA GLU A 11 -4.76 -13.92 -12.46
C GLU A 11 -4.10 -12.60 -11.98
N GLY A 12 -4.77 -11.84 -11.10
CA GLY A 12 -4.19 -10.65 -10.47
C GLY A 12 -2.99 -10.98 -9.58
N ALA A 13 -3.08 -12.04 -8.77
CA ALA A 13 -1.95 -12.47 -7.95
C ALA A 13 -0.76 -12.96 -8.82
N ALA A 14 -1.01 -13.55 -9.98
CA ALA A 14 0.03 -13.95 -10.94
C ALA A 14 0.67 -12.74 -11.64
N SER A 15 -0.05 -11.65 -11.89
CA SER A 15 0.58 -10.40 -12.39
C SER A 15 1.51 -9.78 -11.36
N PHE A 16 1.14 -9.77 -10.07
CA PHE A 16 2.03 -9.30 -9.01
C PHE A 16 3.30 -10.13 -8.87
N ARG A 17 3.22 -11.46 -9.08
CA ARG A 17 4.42 -12.30 -9.08
C ARG A 17 5.37 -11.95 -10.23
N ARG A 18 4.85 -11.76 -11.44
CA ARG A 18 5.66 -11.26 -12.58
C ARG A 18 6.31 -9.91 -12.26
N TRP A 19 5.57 -8.99 -11.65
CA TRP A 19 6.14 -7.71 -11.23
C TRP A 19 7.21 -7.86 -10.15
N ALA A 20 7.02 -8.77 -9.19
CA ALA A 20 8.03 -9.05 -8.17
C ALA A 20 9.32 -9.61 -8.76
N ASP A 21 9.22 -10.42 -9.82
CA ASP A 21 10.35 -10.98 -10.56
C ASP A 21 11.07 -9.90 -11.39
N GLU A 22 10.32 -8.95 -11.97
CA GLU A 22 10.86 -7.80 -12.73
C GLU A 22 11.45 -6.69 -11.84
N TYR A 23 10.94 -6.53 -10.61
CA TYR A 23 11.40 -5.51 -9.67
C TYR A 23 12.74 -5.90 -9.03
N SER A 24 13.81 -5.24 -9.46
CA SER A 24 15.09 -5.37 -8.76
C SER A 24 14.95 -4.92 -7.29
N PRO A 25 15.71 -5.52 -6.35
CA PRO A 25 15.69 -5.12 -4.94
C PRO A 25 15.90 -3.61 -4.75
N ARG A 26 16.72 -3.00 -5.61
CA ARG A 26 16.99 -1.56 -5.61
C ARG A 26 15.75 -0.75 -6.00
N ARG A 27 14.99 -1.16 -7.02
CA ARG A 27 13.74 -0.48 -7.41
C ARG A 27 12.69 -0.58 -6.32
N LEU A 28 12.55 -1.74 -5.67
CA LEU A 28 11.61 -1.91 -4.58
C LEU A 28 11.97 -1.01 -3.38
N HIS A 29 13.26 -0.89 -3.06
CA HIS A 29 13.71 0.04 -2.03
C HIS A 29 13.35 1.50 -2.35
N TRP A 30 13.61 1.96 -3.59
CA TRP A 30 13.22 3.30 -4.03
C TRP A 30 11.70 3.51 -4.02
N PHE A 31 10.92 2.49 -4.35
CA PHE A 31 9.47 2.55 -4.27
C PHE A 31 9.00 2.77 -2.82
N GLY A 32 9.56 2.00 -1.87
CA GLY A 32 9.32 2.22 -0.43
C GLY A 32 9.73 3.61 0.05
N LEU A 33 10.86 4.14 -0.44
CA LEU A 33 11.30 5.50 -0.11
C LEU A 33 10.33 6.56 -0.67
N GLY A 34 9.81 6.37 -1.88
CA GLY A 34 8.77 7.21 -2.46
C GLY A 34 7.48 7.23 -1.62
N LEU A 35 7.08 6.09 -1.07
CA LEU A 35 5.93 6.02 -0.14
C LEU A 35 6.15 6.85 1.12
N ILE A 36 7.36 6.83 1.69
CA ILE A 36 7.69 7.64 2.88
C ILE A 36 7.62 9.12 2.54
N VAL A 37 8.15 9.54 1.39
CA VAL A 37 8.10 10.93 0.94
C VAL A 37 6.64 11.39 0.74
N ALA A 38 5.80 10.58 0.10
CA ALA A 38 4.38 10.90 -0.09
C ALA A 38 3.63 11.01 1.25
N LEU A 39 3.94 10.15 2.22
CA LEU A 39 3.38 10.21 3.56
C LEU A 39 3.75 11.53 4.27
N ILE A 40 5.04 11.90 4.25
CA ILE A 40 5.53 13.16 4.83
C ILE A 40 4.85 14.36 4.16
N LEU A 41 4.70 14.32 2.83
CA LEU A 41 4.01 15.37 2.08
C LEU A 41 2.54 15.48 2.50
N GLY A 42 1.84 14.35 2.64
CA GLY A 42 0.44 14.32 3.10
C GLY A 42 0.29 14.95 4.48
N ILE A 43 1.13 14.56 5.44
CA ILE A 43 1.15 15.14 6.78
C ILE A 43 1.51 16.62 6.73
N GLY A 44 2.51 17.01 5.92
CA GLY A 44 2.92 18.40 5.74
C GLY A 44 1.78 19.29 5.20
N LEU A 45 0.96 18.78 4.27
CA LEU A 45 -0.22 19.48 3.78
C LEU A 45 -1.26 19.69 4.88
N ILE A 46 -1.49 18.69 5.74
CA ILE A 46 -2.38 18.82 6.91
C ILE A 46 -1.86 19.91 7.85
N THR A 47 -0.56 19.88 8.18
CA THR A 47 0.10 20.91 9.02
C THR A 47 -0.02 22.31 8.40
N ALA A 48 0.04 22.43 7.07
CA ALA A 48 -0.14 23.69 6.34
C ALA A 48 -1.62 24.12 6.18
N ARG A 49 -2.56 23.48 6.88
CA ARG A 49 -4.02 23.70 6.80
C ARG A 49 -4.65 23.35 5.45
N ALA A 50 -3.92 22.70 4.55
CA ALA A 50 -4.46 22.11 3.33
C ALA A 50 -5.03 20.71 3.61
N THR A 51 -5.90 20.59 4.62
CA THR A 51 -6.36 19.32 5.20
C THR A 51 -7.03 18.41 4.18
N THR A 52 -7.92 18.92 3.32
CA THR A 52 -8.57 18.14 2.26
C THR A 52 -7.56 17.49 1.32
N TRP A 53 -6.51 18.22 0.92
CA TRP A 53 -5.46 17.70 0.05
C TRP A 53 -4.56 16.70 0.79
N GLY A 54 -4.23 16.97 2.05
CA GLY A 54 -3.45 16.08 2.89
C GLY A 54 -4.14 14.74 3.11
N TYR A 55 -5.40 14.74 3.58
CA TYR A 55 -6.19 13.52 3.77
C TYR A 55 -6.48 12.81 2.45
N GLY A 56 -6.74 13.55 1.36
CA GLY A 56 -6.89 12.97 0.03
C GLY A 56 -5.64 12.22 -0.41
N LEU A 57 -4.45 12.81 -0.20
CA LEU A 57 -3.17 12.16 -0.49
C LEU A 57 -2.95 10.92 0.39
N LEU A 58 -3.25 10.99 1.68
CA LEU A 58 -3.17 9.83 2.58
C LEU A 58 -4.13 8.70 2.19
N GLY A 59 -5.32 9.04 1.65
CA GLY A 59 -6.28 8.06 1.14
C GLY A 59 -5.78 7.35 -0.11
N VAL A 60 -5.20 8.10 -1.06
CA VAL A 60 -4.62 7.50 -2.27
C VAL A 60 -3.34 6.71 -1.95
N TRP A 61 -2.60 7.09 -0.92
CA TRP A 61 -1.37 6.42 -0.47
C TRP A 61 -1.59 4.95 -0.04
N PHE A 62 -2.82 4.57 0.32
CA PHE A 62 -3.20 3.18 0.60
C PHE A 62 -2.84 2.20 -0.53
N PHE A 63 -3.20 2.52 -1.77
CA PHE A 63 -3.02 1.61 -2.90
C PHE A 63 -1.55 1.25 -3.15
N PRO A 64 -0.62 2.21 -3.31
CA PRO A 64 0.78 1.88 -3.53
C PRO A 64 1.45 1.27 -2.28
N LEU A 65 0.95 1.53 -1.07
CA LEU A 65 1.40 0.83 0.13
C LEU A 65 1.01 -0.65 0.10
N ALA A 66 -0.25 -0.95 -0.21
CA ALA A 66 -0.74 -2.32 -0.32
C ALA A 66 0.04 -3.11 -1.38
N ASP A 67 0.35 -2.47 -2.52
CA ASP A 67 1.16 -3.05 -3.59
C ASP A 67 2.59 -3.31 -3.11
N TYR A 68 3.22 -2.34 -2.44
CA TYR A 68 4.57 -2.48 -1.88
C TYR A 68 4.67 -3.63 -0.89
N LEU A 69 3.71 -3.75 0.03
CA LEU A 69 3.66 -4.84 1.01
C LEU A 69 3.43 -6.19 0.32
N THR A 70 2.52 -6.24 -0.66
CA THR A 70 2.28 -7.45 -1.46
C THR A 70 3.55 -7.93 -2.17
N LEU A 71 4.31 -7.02 -2.77
CA LEU A 71 5.59 -7.31 -3.42
C LEU A 71 6.66 -7.78 -2.40
N GLN A 72 6.72 -7.17 -1.21
CA GLN A 72 7.61 -7.63 -0.13
C GLN A 72 7.30 -9.07 0.28
N PHE A 73 6.03 -9.40 0.54
CA PHE A 73 5.63 -10.77 0.91
C PHE A 73 5.91 -11.79 -0.20
N LEU A 74 5.67 -11.41 -1.46
CA LEU A 74 6.03 -12.24 -2.61
C LEU A 74 7.52 -12.56 -2.66
N ARG A 75 8.40 -11.61 -2.32
CA ARG A 75 9.86 -11.85 -2.25
C ARG A 75 10.27 -12.73 -1.08
N TRP A 76 9.46 -12.80 -0.03
CA TRP A 76 9.59 -13.82 1.02
C TRP A 76 9.01 -15.18 0.63
N HIS A 77 8.74 -15.41 -0.66
CA HIS A 77 8.26 -16.68 -1.22
C HIS A 77 6.84 -17.07 -0.76
N TRP A 78 6.04 -16.10 -0.29
CA TRP A 78 4.65 -16.37 0.07
C TRP A 78 3.79 -16.66 -1.17
N PRO A 79 2.71 -17.46 -1.04
CA PRO A 79 1.77 -17.68 -2.13
C PRO A 79 1.13 -16.36 -2.57
N SER A 80 1.03 -16.11 -3.87
CA SER A 80 0.64 -14.79 -4.38
C SER A 80 -0.72 -14.28 -3.88
N VAL A 81 -1.70 -15.17 -3.74
CA VAL A 81 -3.04 -14.81 -3.22
C VAL A 81 -2.95 -14.40 -1.76
N VAL A 82 -2.14 -15.09 -0.96
CA VAL A 82 -1.94 -14.76 0.45
C VAL A 82 -1.20 -13.43 0.58
N SER A 83 -0.15 -13.21 -0.21
CA SER A 83 0.58 -11.93 -0.23
C SER A 83 -0.33 -10.76 -0.55
N LEU A 84 -1.26 -10.93 -1.51
CA LEU A 84 -2.20 -9.88 -1.90
C LEU A 84 -3.19 -9.60 -0.76
N ILE A 85 -3.79 -10.64 -0.17
CA ILE A 85 -4.72 -10.48 0.97
C ILE A 85 -4.02 -9.79 2.15
N VAL A 86 -2.85 -10.29 2.54
CA VAL A 86 -2.11 -9.76 3.69
C VAL A 86 -1.59 -8.35 3.42
N GLY A 87 -1.07 -8.09 2.21
CA GLY A 87 -0.59 -6.77 1.80
C GLY A 87 -1.71 -5.72 1.82
N THR A 88 -2.88 -6.05 1.28
CA THR A 88 -4.07 -5.18 1.34
C THR A 88 -4.56 -4.95 2.77
N LEU A 89 -4.69 -6.00 3.58
CA LEU A 89 -5.15 -5.88 4.96
C LEU A 89 -4.19 -5.04 5.81
N LEU A 90 -2.90 -5.31 5.72
CA LEU A 90 -1.88 -4.57 6.46
C LEU A 90 -1.80 -3.12 5.97
N GLY A 91 -1.89 -2.90 4.66
CA GLY A 91 -1.98 -1.56 4.09
C GLY A 91 -3.18 -0.78 4.64
N ALA A 92 -4.35 -1.40 4.72
CA ALA A 92 -5.56 -0.77 5.24
C ALA A 92 -5.40 -0.39 6.72
N VAL A 93 -4.88 -1.30 7.55
CA VAL A 93 -4.62 -1.06 8.97
C VAL A 93 -3.65 0.12 9.16
N VAL A 94 -2.56 0.14 8.41
CA VAL A 94 -1.55 1.21 8.49
C VAL A 94 -2.16 2.55 8.06
N THR A 95 -2.86 2.60 6.92
CA THR A 95 -3.51 3.83 6.46
C THR A 95 -4.53 4.35 7.47
N MET A 96 -5.38 3.47 8.03
CA MET A 96 -6.35 3.85 9.06
C MET A 96 -5.67 4.41 10.31
N ALA A 97 -4.59 3.76 10.78
CA ALA A 97 -3.83 4.24 11.93
C ALA A 97 -3.21 5.62 11.69
N VAL A 98 -2.63 5.85 10.50
CA VAL A 98 -2.08 7.17 10.12
C VAL A 98 -3.18 8.24 10.06
N MET A 99 -4.30 7.94 9.40
CA MET A 99 -5.41 8.90 9.30
C MET A 99 -5.98 9.24 10.67
N LEU A 100 -6.17 8.24 11.54
CA LEU A 100 -6.65 8.42 12.89
C LEU A 100 -5.67 9.25 13.72
N GLY A 101 -4.37 8.98 13.63
CA GLY A 101 -3.33 9.77 14.28
C GLY A 101 -3.32 11.23 13.80
N CYS A 102 -3.49 11.46 12.50
CA CYS A 102 -3.61 12.81 11.95
C CYS A 102 -4.87 13.52 12.46
N ALA A 103 -6.01 12.82 12.54
CA ALA A 103 -7.24 13.38 13.07
C ALA A 103 -7.08 13.82 14.52
N PHE A 104 -6.49 12.99 15.38
CA PHE A 104 -6.24 13.37 16.78
C PHE A 104 -5.26 14.54 16.92
N VAL A 105 -4.22 14.62 16.09
CA VAL A 105 -3.19 15.66 16.24
C VAL A 105 -3.63 17.02 15.67
N PHE A 106 -4.42 17.02 14.59
CA PHE A 106 -4.70 18.23 13.81
C PHE A 106 -6.17 18.66 13.82
N HIS A 107 -7.08 17.85 14.36
CA HIS A 107 -8.53 18.14 14.41
C HIS A 107 -9.11 18.16 15.84
N ASP A 108 -8.26 18.23 16.87
CA ASP A 108 -8.63 18.63 18.24
C ASP A 108 -8.60 20.17 18.41
#